data_AF-A0A936EH51-F1
#
_entry.id   AF-A0A936EH51-F1
#
_cell.length_a   1.000
_cell.length_b   1.000
_cell.length_c   1.000
_cell.angle_alpha   90.00
_cell.angle_beta   90.00
_cell.angle_gamma   90.00
#
_symmetry.space_group_name_H-M   'P 1'
#
loop_
_entity.id
_entity.type
_entity.pdbx_description
1 polymer ?
#
loop_
_entity_poly.entity_id
_entity_poly.type
_entity_poly.pdbx_seq_one_letter_code
_entity_poly.pdbx_strand_id
1 'polypeptide(L)'
;MGLCTAMLTLRNLRRLEDVPVQVEALADTGSVFLSIPEHVRLQLSLDDVGAKEVTLADGSKRMVPYVGPLEVRFKNRVAFVGAIVMGDEVLLGAIPMEDMDLVVLPQERRVDVNPRNPNFAAAKAK
;
A
#
# COMPACT_ATOMS: atom_id res chain seq x y z
N MET A 1 16.25 1.92 0.05
CA MET A 1 14.99 1.26 0.45
C MET A 1 15.08 0.97 1.94
N GLY A 2 13.99 1.20 2.69
CA GLY A 2 13.98 1.07 4.16
C GLY A 2 14.13 -0.39 4.61
N LEU A 3 14.21 -0.61 5.93
CA LEU A 3 14.14 -1.96 6.54
C LEU A 3 12.82 -2.17 7.30
N CYS A 4 11.88 -1.24 7.20
CA CYS A 4 10.66 -1.27 8.01
C CYS A 4 9.52 -1.90 7.22
N THR A 5 8.98 -3.00 7.73
CA THR A 5 7.89 -3.73 7.07
C THR A 5 6.57 -3.67 7.84
N ALA A 6 5.48 -3.98 7.15
CA ALA A 6 4.14 -4.15 7.69
C ALA A 6 3.50 -5.40 7.09
N MET A 7 2.90 -6.25 7.91
CA MET A 7 2.04 -7.33 7.41
C MET A 7 0.66 -6.77 7.07
N LEU A 8 0.38 -6.64 5.77
CA LEU A 8 -0.89 -6.15 5.25
C LEU A 8 -1.79 -7.30 4.83
N THR A 9 -3.10 -7.11 4.96
CA THR A 9 -4.10 -7.95 4.30
C THR A 9 -4.71 -7.13 3.16
N LEU A 10 -4.60 -7.65 1.94
CA LEU A 10 -5.11 -7.02 0.73
C LEU A 10 -6.34 -7.78 0.23
N ARG A 11 -7.36 -7.06 -0.22
CA ARG A 11 -8.60 -7.65 -0.76
C ARG A 11 -9.15 -6.84 -1.92
N ASN A 12 -9.66 -7.53 -2.93
CA ASN A 12 -10.41 -6.91 -4.01
C ASN A 12 -11.83 -6.56 -3.55
N LEU A 13 -12.19 -5.29 -3.57
CA LEU A 13 -13.51 -4.83 -3.12
C LEU A 13 -14.67 -5.21 -4.05
N ARG A 14 -14.38 -5.58 -5.30
CA ARG A 14 -15.38 -6.03 -6.27
C ARG A 14 -15.68 -7.52 -6.17
N ARG A 15 -14.82 -8.28 -5.47
CA ARG A 15 -14.89 -9.74 -5.34
C ARG A 15 -14.71 -10.12 -3.89
N LEU A 16 -15.76 -9.94 -3.10
CA LEU A 16 -15.72 -10.14 -1.66
C LEU A 16 -15.67 -11.62 -1.28
N GLU A 17 -16.06 -12.51 -2.19
CA GLU A 17 -15.96 -13.96 -2.06
C GLU A 17 -14.52 -14.48 -2.18
N ASP A 18 -13.62 -13.71 -2.81
CA ASP A 18 -12.23 -14.10 -2.98
C ASP A 18 -11.45 -14.04 -1.66
N VAL A 19 -10.46 -14.92 -1.53
CA VAL A 19 -9.61 -15.01 -0.34
C VAL A 19 -8.65 -13.81 -0.30
N PRO A 20 -8.62 -13.02 0.79
CA PRO A 20 -7.64 -11.95 0.95
C PRO A 20 -6.20 -12.47 0.92
N VAL A 21 -5.27 -11.68 0.41
CA VAL A 21 -3.85 -12.03 0.36
C VAL A 21 -3.12 -11.32 1.50
N GLN A 22 -2.38 -12.07 2.32
CA GLN A 22 -1.45 -11.48 3.28
C GLN A 22 -0.10 -11.24 2.60
N VAL A 23 0.43 -10.03 2.72
CA VAL A 23 1.71 -9.64 2.15
C VAL A 23 2.55 -8.93 3.19
N GLU A 24 3.86 -9.16 3.16
CA GLU A 24 4.79 -8.25 3.78
C GLU A 24 5.00 -7.06 2.85
N ALA A 25 4.79 -5.85 3.35
CA ALA A 25 4.95 -4.61 2.60
C ALA A 25 6.09 -3.79 3.19
N LEU A 26 7.02 -3.36 2.34
CA LEU A 26 8.11 -2.48 2.72
C LEU A 26 7.62 -1.03 2.75
N ALA A 27 7.86 -0.34 3.86
CA ALA A 27 7.56 1.09 3.96
C ALA A 27 8.48 1.90 3.05
N ASP A 28 7.89 2.65 2.13
CA ASP A 28 8.60 3.57 1.25
C ASP A 28 7.95 4.95 1.30
N THR A 29 8.46 5.80 2.20
CA THR A 29 8.03 7.19 2.32
C THR A 29 8.42 8.06 1.12
N GLY A 30 9.28 7.57 0.21
CA GLY A 30 9.61 8.23 -1.05
C GLY A 30 8.63 7.92 -2.19
N SER A 31 7.80 6.89 -2.03
CA SER A 31 6.76 6.50 -2.99
C SER A 31 5.40 7.07 -2.59
N VAL A 32 4.58 7.42 -3.57
CA VAL A 32 3.23 7.97 -3.34
C VAL A 32 2.18 6.87 -3.21
N PHE A 33 2.15 5.96 -4.18
CA PHE A 33 1.11 4.93 -4.30
C PHE A 33 1.51 3.65 -3.56
N LEU A 34 0.51 2.81 -3.26
CA LEU A 34 0.79 1.40 -3.01
C LEU A 34 1.34 0.79 -4.30
N SER A 35 2.49 0.12 -4.23
CA SER A 35 3.01 -0.69 -5.32
C SER A 35 2.80 -2.16 -5.01
N ILE A 36 2.28 -2.91 -5.97
CA ILE A 36 2.14 -4.36 -5.86
C ILE A 36 2.83 -5.08 -7.04
N PRO A 37 3.41 -6.26 -6.80
CA PRO A 37 3.89 -7.10 -7.88
C PRO A 37 2.75 -7.66 -8.75
N GLU A 38 3.07 -8.04 -9.99
CA GLU A 38 2.10 -8.64 -10.93
C GLU A 38 1.41 -9.88 -10.34
N HIS A 39 2.12 -10.72 -9.58
CA HIS A 39 1.53 -11.92 -8.98
C HIS A 39 0.42 -11.60 -7.96
N VAL A 40 0.56 -10.50 -7.20
CA VAL A 40 -0.46 -10.05 -6.24
C VAL A 40 -1.70 -9.54 -7.00
N ARG A 41 -1.48 -8.77 -8.09
CA ARG A 41 -2.56 -8.31 -8.99
C ARG A 41 -3.39 -9.49 -9.50
N LEU A 42 -2.71 -10.54 -9.98
CA LEU A 42 -3.32 -11.75 -10.51
C LEU A 42 -4.06 -12.55 -9.43
N GLN A 43 -3.46 -12.75 -8.26
CA GLN A 43 -4.09 -13.47 -7.13
C GLN A 43 -5.39 -12.81 -6.68
N LEU A 44 -5.40 -11.47 -6.62
CA LEU A 44 -6.58 -10.69 -6.23
C LEU A 44 -7.53 -10.40 -7.40
N SER A 45 -7.21 -10.89 -8.61
CA SER A 45 -7.98 -10.64 -9.83
C SER A 45 -8.36 -9.15 -10.00
N LEU A 46 -7.39 -8.25 -9.79
CA LEU A 46 -7.62 -6.81 -9.84
C LEU A 46 -7.77 -6.34 -11.29
N ASP A 47 -8.78 -5.50 -11.54
CA ASP A 47 -9.01 -4.90 -12.85
C ASP A 47 -8.06 -3.74 -13.11
N ASP A 48 -7.70 -3.55 -14.39
CA ASP A 48 -7.03 -2.34 -14.83
C ASP A 48 -7.99 -1.15 -14.77
N VAL A 49 -7.61 -0.14 -13.98
CA VAL A 49 -8.33 1.13 -13.86
C VAL A 49 -7.73 2.16 -14.82
N GLY A 50 -6.44 2.05 -15.12
CA GLY A 50 -5.73 2.92 -16.05
C GLY A 50 -4.23 2.74 -15.96
N ALA A 51 -3.48 3.81 -16.18
CA ALA A 51 -2.03 3.83 -16.04
C ALA A 51 -1.55 5.12 -15.32
N LYS A 52 -0.37 5.07 -14.72
CA LYS A 52 0.30 6.21 -14.09
C LYS A 52 1.72 6.34 -14.64
N GLU A 53 2.15 7.57 -14.92
CA GLU A 53 3.57 7.87 -15.08
C GLU A 53 4.21 7.92 -13.70
N VAL A 54 5.26 7.13 -13.48
CA VAL A 54 6.05 7.14 -12.24
C VAL A 54 7.50 7.48 -12.56
N THR A 55 8.14 8.20 -11.65
CA THR A 55 9.59 8.47 -11.68
C THR A 55 10.27 7.48 -10.74
N LEU A 56 11.20 6.70 -11.27
CA LEU A 56 11.96 5.71 -10.51
C LEU A 56 13.12 6.36 -9.76
N ALA A 57 13.75 5.60 -8.85
CA ALA A 57 14.88 6.09 -8.06
C ALA A 57 16.10 6.52 -8.90
N ASP A 58 16.24 5.97 -10.11
CA ASP A 58 17.28 6.37 -11.08
C ASP A 58 16.90 7.62 -11.92
N GLY A 59 15.73 8.20 -11.65
CA GLY A 59 15.20 9.37 -12.37
C GLY A 59 14.51 9.04 -13.69
N SER A 60 14.51 7.77 -14.13
CA SER A 60 13.77 7.36 -15.32
C SER A 60 12.26 7.44 -15.10
N LYS A 61 11.52 7.67 -16.18
CA LYS A 61 10.05 7.73 -16.18
C LYS A 61 9.47 6.51 -16.87
N ARG A 62 8.42 5.94 -16.29
CA ARG A 62 7.74 4.77 -16.84
C ARG A 62 6.23 4.87 -16.68
N MET A 63 5.49 4.50 -17.72
CA MET A 63 4.04 4.25 -17.60
C MET A 63 3.83 2.85 -17.02
N VAL A 64 3.13 2.76 -15.90
CA VAL A 64 2.81 1.49 -15.22
C VAL A 64 1.30 1.32 -15.07
N PRO A 65 0.77 0.07 -15.10
CA PRO A 65 -0.63 -0.18 -14.85
C PRO A 65 -1.06 0.32 -13.46
N TYR A 66 -2.29 0.82 -13.38
CA TYR A 66 -2.94 1.21 -12.14
C TYR A 66 -4.22 0.40 -11.97
N VAL A 67 -4.33 -0.28 -10.83
CA VAL A 67 -5.37 -1.30 -10.57
C VAL A 67 -6.13 -1.04 -9.27
N GLY A 68 -7.31 -1.64 -9.16
CA GLY A 68 -8.16 -1.56 -7.97
C GLY A 68 -9.61 -1.91 -8.29
N PRO A 69 -10.54 -1.64 -7.36
CA PRO A 69 -10.35 -1.07 -6.02
C PRO A 69 -9.78 -2.09 -5.02
N LEU A 70 -8.91 -1.63 -4.12
CA LEU A 70 -8.23 -2.44 -3.12
C LEU A 70 -8.60 -1.99 -1.71
N GLU A 71 -9.07 -2.92 -0.88
CA GLU A 71 -9.09 -2.76 0.58
C GLU A 71 -7.73 -3.21 1.13
N VAL A 72 -7.08 -2.31 1.87
CA VAL A 72 -5.83 -2.55 2.58
C VAL A 72 -6.12 -2.54 4.07
N ARG A 73 -5.79 -3.62 4.78
CA ARG A 73 -5.94 -3.70 6.24
C ARG A 73 -4.60 -3.86 6.92
N PHE A 74 -4.42 -3.12 8.01
CA PHE A 74 -3.28 -3.25 8.90
C PHE A 74 -3.75 -3.05 10.35
N LYS A 75 -3.63 -4.06 11.20
CA LYS A 75 -4.12 -4.02 12.59
C LYS A 75 -5.59 -3.54 12.65
N ASN A 76 -5.86 -2.42 13.32
CA ASN A 76 -7.17 -1.77 13.43
C ASN A 76 -7.38 -0.65 12.40
N ARG A 77 -6.65 -0.68 11.28
CA ARG A 77 -6.73 0.29 10.18
C ARG A 77 -7.25 -0.35 8.91
N VAL A 78 -7.96 0.46 8.15
CA VAL A 78 -8.44 0.13 6.80
C VAL A 78 -8.21 1.35 5.92
N ALA A 79 -7.77 1.09 4.70
CA ALA A 79 -7.66 2.07 3.62
C ALA A 79 -8.28 1.51 2.34
N PHE A 80 -8.88 2.38 1.54
CA PHE A 80 -9.43 2.03 0.22
C PHE A 80 -8.68 2.79 -0.85
N VAL A 81 -7.80 2.09 -1.57
CA VAL A 81 -6.86 2.69 -2.52
C VAL A 81 -6.84 1.93 -3.84
N GLY A 82 -6.17 2.48 -4.84
CA GLY A 82 -5.65 1.69 -5.95
C GLY A 82 -4.14 1.45 -5.78
N ALA A 83 -3.57 0.61 -6.63
CA ALA A 83 -2.16 0.27 -6.62
C ALA A 83 -1.55 0.42 -8.01
N ILE A 84 -0.28 0.81 -8.07
CA ILE A 84 0.52 0.65 -9.29
C ILE A 84 1.10 -0.75 -9.34
N VAL A 85 1.29 -1.29 -10.54
CA VAL A 85 1.83 -2.64 -10.73
C VAL A 85 3.27 -2.56 -11.22
N MET A 86 4.21 -2.86 -10.32
CA MET A 86 5.65 -2.87 -10.60
C MET A 86 6.43 -3.53 -9.45
N GLY A 87 7.67 -3.90 -9.74
CA GLY A 87 8.58 -4.50 -8.76
C GLY A 87 8.25 -5.96 -8.43
N ASP A 88 8.94 -6.48 -7.43
CA ASP A 88 8.86 -7.86 -6.93
C ASP A 88 8.39 -7.92 -5.47
N GLU A 89 8.45 -6.81 -4.73
CA GLU A 89 7.89 -6.64 -3.39
C GLU A 89 6.73 -5.64 -3.35
N VAL A 90 5.90 -5.71 -2.30
CA VAL A 90 4.85 -4.72 -2.06
C VAL A 90 5.47 -3.50 -1.38
N LEU A 91 5.28 -2.31 -1.96
CA LEU A 91 5.73 -1.04 -1.36
C LEU A 91 4.55 -0.29 -0.79
N LEU A 92 4.61 0.01 0.50
CA LEU A 92 3.65 0.83 1.22
C LEU A 92 4.05 2.31 1.06
N GLY A 93 3.42 3.00 0.11
CA GLY A 93 3.64 4.42 -0.17
C GLY A 93 2.86 5.39 0.73
N ALA A 94 3.05 6.69 0.51
CA ALA A 94 2.50 7.77 1.33
C ALA A 94 0.96 7.74 1.45
N ILE A 95 0.23 7.52 0.35
CA ILE A 95 -1.25 7.53 0.37
C ILE A 95 -1.82 6.53 1.39
N PRO A 96 -1.54 5.21 1.29
CA PRO A 96 -2.05 4.26 2.26
C PRO A 96 -1.47 4.47 3.67
N MET A 97 -0.25 5.00 3.82
CA MET A 97 0.29 5.32 5.16
C MET A 97 -0.44 6.48 5.84
N GLU A 98 -0.71 7.55 5.10
CA GLU A 98 -1.40 8.73 5.63
C GLU A 98 -2.89 8.43 5.88
N ASP A 99 -3.55 7.72 4.96
CA ASP A 99 -4.96 7.31 5.11
C ASP A 99 -5.17 6.45 6.37
N MET A 100 -4.23 5.54 6.64
CA MET A 100 -4.26 4.67 7.83
C MET A 100 -3.64 5.30 9.09
N ASP A 101 -3.08 6.51 9.02
CA ASP A 101 -2.38 7.19 10.12
C ASP A 101 -1.30 6.29 10.76
N LEU A 102 -0.35 5.88 9.92
CA LEU A 102 0.76 5.00 10.30
C LEU A 102 2.06 5.78 10.57
N VAL A 103 2.91 5.20 11.40
CA VAL A 103 4.26 5.67 11.70
C VAL A 103 5.29 4.61 11.35
N VAL A 104 6.39 5.03 10.76
CA VAL A 104 7.56 4.19 10.52
C VAL A 104 8.47 4.27 11.75
N LEU A 105 8.87 3.12 12.30
CA LEU A 105 9.72 3.00 13.49
C LEU A 105 11.08 2.37 13.10
N PRO A 106 12.09 3.16 12.66
CA PRO A 106 13.34 2.63 12.14
C PRO A 106 14.13 1.78 13.13
N GLN A 107 14.12 2.17 14.41
CA GLN A 107 14.81 1.44 15.47
C GLN A 107 14.26 0.02 15.66
N GLU A 108 12.96 -0.15 15.40
CA GLU A 108 12.24 -1.42 15.55
C GLU A 108 12.05 -2.14 14.21
N ARG A 109 12.47 -1.53 13.09
CA ARG A 109 12.31 -2.04 11.73
C ARG A 109 10.88 -2.45 11.39
N ARG A 110 9.90 -1.63 11.80
CA ARG A 110 8.49 -1.90 11.55
C ARG A 110 7.69 -0.64 11.29
N VAL A 111 6.53 -0.82 10.68
CA VAL A 111 5.46 0.18 10.66
C VAL A 111 4.50 -0.13 11.80
N ASP A 112 3.94 0.90 12.42
CA ASP A 112 2.86 0.74 13.40
C ASP A 112 1.80 1.83 13.27
N VAL A 113 0.68 1.61 13.95
CA VAL A 113 -0.36 2.59 14.25
C VAL A 113 0.26 3.77 14.99
N ASN A 114 -0.11 4.98 14.59
CA ASN A 114 0.29 6.19 15.30
C ASN A 114 -0.13 6.12 16.79
N PRO A 115 0.82 6.15 17.74
CA PRO A 115 0.52 6.02 19.17
C PRO A 115 -0.27 7.20 19.72
N ARG A 116 -0.32 8.33 19.02
CA ARG A 116 -1.16 9.48 19.39
C ARG A 116 -2.65 9.23 19.15
N ASN A 117 -2.97 8.30 18.24
CA ASN A 117 -4.33 8.00 17.81
C ASN A 117 -4.59 6.48 17.86
N PRO A 118 -4.46 5.81 19.02
CA PRO A 118 -4.40 4.34 19.08
C PRO A 118 -5.68 3.65 18.56
N ASN A 119 -6.84 4.28 18.75
CA ASN A 119 -8.13 3.65 18.48
C ASN A 119 -8.58 3.81 17.01
N PHE A 120 -8.39 4.99 16.43
CA PHE A 120 -8.86 5.34 15.09
C PHE A 120 -7.83 6.18 14.35
N ALA A 121 -7.75 6.07 13.02
CA ALA A 121 -6.91 6.96 12.23
C ALA A 121 -7.41 8.40 12.34
N ALA A 122 -6.48 9.37 12.38
CA ALA A 122 -6.84 10.78 12.39
C ALA A 122 -6.01 11.56 11.38
N ALA A 123 -6.68 12.46 10.65
CA ALA A 123 -6.06 13.37 9.70
C ALA A 123 -6.61 14.79 9.90
N LYS A 124 -5.84 15.80 9.47
CA LYS A 124 -6.31 17.19 9.47
C LYS A 124 -7.18 17.42 8.23
N ALA A 125 -8.42 17.84 8.43
CA ALA A 125 -9.26 18.41 7.38
C ALA A 125 -9.25 19.94 7.55
N LYS A 126 -8.61 20.67 6.62
CA LYS A 126 -8.62 22.14 6.58
C LYS A 126 -8.71 22.61 5.14
#